data_AF-A0A0D8L8R1-F1
#
_entry.id   AF-A0A0D8L8R1-F1
#
_cell.length_a   1.000
_cell.length_b   1.000
_cell.length_c   1.000
_cell.angle_alpha   90.00
_cell.angle_beta   90.00
_cell.angle_gamma   90.00
#
_symmetry.space_group_name_H-M   'P 1'
#
loop_
_entity.id
_entity.type
_entity.pdbx_description
1 polymer ?
#
loop_
_entity_poly.entity_id
_entity_poly.type
_entity_poly.pdbx_seq_one_letter_code
_entity_poly.pdbx_strand_id
1 'polypeptide(L)' 'MVGAIAKGVALEEMPLTELQEFSPVIALDVYDILSLQSCLEKRCAKGGVSPEQVAAAISEAKIRLKRV' A
#
# COMPACT_ATOMS: atom_id res chain seq x y z
N MET A 1 2.91 5.17 -21.83
CA MET A 1 2.28 3.95 -21.28
C MET A 1 3.38 3.14 -20.58
N VAL A 2 3.28 3.10 -19.26
CA VAL A 2 3.90 2.21 -18.24
C VAL A 2 5.26 1.56 -18.54
N GLY A 3 6.35 2.22 -18.10
CA GLY A 3 7.74 1.73 -18.24
C GLY A 3 7.98 0.34 -17.61
N ALA A 4 7.41 0.07 -16.43
CA ALA A 4 7.48 -1.24 -15.78
C ALA A 4 6.80 -2.35 -16.61
N ILE A 5 5.61 -2.08 -17.17
CA ILE A 5 4.87 -3.05 -18.00
C ILE A 5 5.64 -3.37 -19.28
N ALA A 6 6.27 -2.36 -19.91
CA ALA A 6 7.08 -2.58 -21.10
C ALA A 6 8.28 -3.51 -20.84
N LYS A 7 8.78 -3.55 -19.60
CA LYS A 7 9.88 -4.40 -19.16
C LYS A 7 9.44 -5.72 -18.54
N GLY A 8 8.15 -5.90 -18.28
CA GLY A 8 7.60 -7.09 -17.62
C GLY A 8 8.07 -7.26 -16.16
N VAL A 9 8.46 -6.16 -15.50
CA VAL A 9 8.92 -6.16 -14.11
C VAL A 9 7.93 -5.40 -13.23
N ALA A 10 7.95 -5.67 -11.92
CA ALA A 10 7.20 -4.88 -10.97
C ALA A 10 7.81 -3.46 -10.83
N LEU A 11 7.03 -2.50 -10.35
CA LEU A 11 7.48 -1.10 -10.25
C LEU A 11 8.60 -0.95 -9.21
N GLU A 12 8.50 -1.72 -8.13
CA GLU A 12 9.50 -1.85 -7.07
C GLU A 12 10.78 -2.57 -7.48
N GLU A 13 10.81 -3.22 -8.66
CA GLU A 13 12.01 -3.86 -9.22
C GLU A 13 12.77 -2.94 -10.19
N MET A 14 12.20 -1.79 -10.56
CA MET A 14 12.87 -0.82 -11.43
C MET A 14 14.02 -0.11 -10.69
N PRO A 15 15.17 0.11 -11.34
CA PRO A 15 16.27 0.83 -10.73
C PRO A 15 15.93 2.31 -10.50
N LEU A 16 16.43 2.87 -9.40
CA LEU A 16 16.11 4.24 -8.99
C LEU A 16 16.45 5.28 -10.07
N THR A 17 17.54 5.05 -10.81
CA THR A 17 17.95 5.94 -11.93
C THR A 17 16.86 6.06 -12.99
N GLU A 18 16.18 4.97 -13.32
CA GLU A 18 15.08 4.99 -14.29
C GLU A 18 13.81 5.63 -13.70
N LEU A 19 13.54 5.40 -12.42
CA LEU A 19 12.44 6.09 -11.74
C LEU A 19 12.68 7.61 -11.72
N GLN A 20 13.93 8.03 -11.53
CA GLN A 20 14.33 9.44 -11.53
C GLN A 20 14.22 10.12 -12.91
N GLU A 21 14.21 9.35 -14.02
CA GLU A 21 13.90 9.90 -15.35
C GLU A 21 12.46 10.43 -15.43
N PHE A 22 11.53 9.88 -14.64
CA PHE A 22 10.15 10.39 -14.56
C PHE A 22 10.03 11.58 -13.62
N SER A 23 10.77 11.57 -12.50
CA SER A 23 10.80 12.71 -11.59
C SER A 23 12.04 12.67 -10.69
N PRO A 24 12.81 13.78 -10.58
CA PRO A 24 14.01 13.83 -9.76
C PRO A 24 13.73 13.78 -8.24
N VAL A 25 12.47 13.92 -7.82
CA VAL A 25 12.08 13.84 -6.40
C VAL A 25 11.96 12.40 -5.89
N ILE A 26 12.02 11.41 -6.79
CA ILE A 26 11.96 9.99 -6.41
C ILE A 26 13.30 9.58 -5.80
N ALA A 27 13.26 9.08 -4.58
CA ALA A 27 14.42 8.63 -3.81
C ALA A 27 14.24 7.17 -3.35
N LEU A 28 15.20 6.65 -2.58
CA LEU A 28 15.23 5.26 -2.12
C LEU A 28 14.01 4.85 -1.28
N ASP A 29 13.33 5.80 -0.66
CA ASP A 29 12.10 5.60 0.13
C ASP A 29 10.92 5.09 -0.71
N VAL A 30 10.99 5.24 -2.04
CA VAL A 30 9.95 4.75 -2.95
C VAL A 30 9.71 3.25 -2.82
N TYR A 31 10.75 2.45 -2.59
CA TYR A 31 10.63 0.98 -2.51
C TYR A 31 9.85 0.54 -1.27
N ASP A 32 10.08 1.20 -0.14
CA ASP A 32 9.31 0.94 1.09
C ASP A 32 7.83 1.30 0.91
N ILE A 33 7.56 2.39 0.19
CA ILE A 33 6.21 2.88 -0.11
C ILE A 33 5.44 1.96 -1.07
N LEU A 34 6.14 1.39 -2.05
CA LEU A 34 5.55 0.49 -3.05
C LEU A 34 5.28 -0.91 -2.49
N SER A 35 5.82 -1.25 -1.31
CA SER A 35 5.53 -2.52 -0.67
C SER A 35 4.03 -2.73 -0.40
N LEU A 36 3.57 -3.97 -0.55
CA LEU A 36 2.18 -4.34 -0.29
C LEU A 36 1.75 -3.97 1.14
N GLN A 37 2.66 -4.15 2.11
CA GLN A 37 2.42 -3.82 3.50
C GLN A 37 2.15 -2.32 3.69
N SER A 38 3.01 -1.46 3.14
CA SER A 38 2.84 0.00 3.19
C SER A 38 1.53 0.43 2.51
N CYS A 39 1.18 -0.22 1.41
CA CYS A 39 -0.07 0.04 0.70
C CYS A 39 -1.32 -0.28 1.54
N LEU A 40 -1.29 -1.36 2.31
CA LEU A 40 -2.39 -1.76 3.20
C LEU A 40 -2.47 -0.86 4.44
N GLU A 41 -1.34 -0.57 5.07
CA GLU A 41 -1.27 0.26 6.28
C GLU A 41 -1.82 1.67 6.06
N LYS A 42 -1.50 2.28 4.91
CA LYS A 42 -1.99 3.63 4.56
C LYS A 42 -3.50 3.70 4.38
N ARG A 43 -4.19 2.58 4.16
CA ARG A 43 -5.66 2.52 4.05
C ARG A 43 -6.31 2.45 5.44
N CYS A 44 -5.89 3.32 6.35
CA CYS A 44 -6.32 3.36 7.76
C CYS A 44 -7.49 4.31 8.04
N ALA A 45 -8.01 5.02 7.03
CA ALA A 45 -9.24 5.79 7.18
C ALA A 45 -10.38 4.91 7.72
N LYS A 46 -11.36 5.50 8.42
CA LYS A 46 -12.47 4.75 9.00
C LYS A 46 -13.18 3.89 7.94
N GLY A 47 -13.25 2.57 8.19
CA GLY A 47 -13.81 1.61 7.23
C GLY A 47 -12.83 1.17 6.13
N GLY A 48 -11.56 1.52 6.26
CA GLY A 48 -10.48 1.08 5.39
C GLY A 48 -10.06 -0.37 5.64
N VAL A 49 -9.03 -0.80 4.92
CA VAL A 49 -8.54 -2.19 4.91
C VAL A 49 -7.19 -2.36 5.61
N SER A 50 -6.73 -1.33 6.34
CA SER A 50 -5.55 -1.50 7.17
C SER A 50 -5.79 -2.59 8.22
N PRO A 51 -4.74 -3.29 8.67
CA PRO A 51 -4.86 -4.31 9.73
C PRO A 51 -5.56 -3.76 10.99
N GLU A 52 -5.30 -2.50 11.34
CA GLU A 52 -5.95 -1.80 12.45
C GLU A 52 -7.47 -1.64 12.23
N GLN A 53 -7.88 -1.16 11.05
CA GLN A 53 -9.30 -0.98 10.72
C GLN A 53 -10.04 -2.32 10.69
N VAL A 54 -9.42 -3.36 10.15
CA VAL A 54 -9.99 -4.71 10.13
C VAL A 54 -10.13 -5.25 11.56
N ALA A 55 -9.13 -5.07 12.42
CA ALA A 55 -9.21 -5.49 13.82
C ALA A 55 -10.32 -4.74 14.57
N ALA A 56 -10.46 -3.43 14.36
CA ALA A 56 -11.53 -2.62 14.93
C ALA A 56 -12.92 -3.11 14.47
N ALA A 57 -13.09 -3.35 13.17
CA ALA A 57 -14.35 -3.84 12.60
C ALA A 57 -14.74 -5.23 13.15
N ILE A 58 -13.77 -6.14 13.31
CA ILE A 58 -14.00 -7.45 13.93
C ILE A 58 -14.46 -7.30 15.39
N SER A 59 -13.82 -6.41 16.16
CA SER A 59 -14.18 -6.14 17.56
C SER A 59 -15.62 -5.61 17.68
N GLU A 60 -15.98 -4.64 16.84
CA GLU A 60 -17.32 -4.05 16.81
C GLU A 60 -18.38 -5.10 16.42
N ALA A 61 -18.09 -5.92 15.41
CA ALA A 61 -18.98 -7.01 14.99
C ALA A 61 -19.22 -8.03 16.12
N LYS A 62 -18.18 -8.39 16.88
CA LYS A 62 -18.30 -9.29 18.04
C LYS A 62 -19.19 -8.70 19.14
N ILE A 63 -19.06 -7.39 19.41
CA ILE A 63 -19.92 -6.70 20.39
C ILE A 63 -21.37 -6.71 19.92
N ARG A 64 -21.62 -6.43 18.63
CA ARG A 64 -22.95 -6.43 18.04
C ARG A 64 -23.61 -7.80 18.15
N LEU A 65 -22.90 -8.88 17.84
CA LEU A 65 -23.41 -10.25 17.93
C LEU A 65 -23.75 -10.68 19.36
N LYS A 66 -23.04 -10.17 20.37
CA LYS A 66 -23.34 -10.46 21.79
C LYS A 66 -24.57 -9.72 22.34
N ARG A 67 -25.07 -8.70 21.62
CA ARG A 67 -26.22 -7.89 22.03
C ARG A 67 -27.54 -8.35 21.40
N VAL A 68 -27.50 -9.39 20.57
CA VAL A 68 -28.67 -10.07 19.99
C VAL A 68 -28.92 -11.33 20.80
#